data_AF-A0A6B3GHN8-F1
#
_entry.id   AF-A0A6B3GHN8-F1
#
_cell.length_a   1.000
_cell.length_b   1.000
_cell.length_c   1.000
_cell.angle_alpha   90.00
_cell.angle_beta   90.00
_cell.angle_gamma   90.00
#
_symmetry.space_group_name_H-M   'P 1'
#
loop_
_entity.id
_entity.type
_entity.pdbx_description
1 polymer ?
#
loop_
_entity_poly.entity_id
_entity_poly.type
_entity_poly.pdbx_seq_one_letter_code
_entity_poly.pdbx_strand_id
1 'polypeptide(L)'
;MRVVSLVPSLTEAVAVSAPGLLVGVTDWCTHPADLSAARIGGTKNPDVAAIAALAPDLVIANEEENRAPDLDALRAAGLDVLVTEVRTLDQALAELHRVLVDGCGLARPR
;
A
#
# COMPACT_ATOMS: atom_id res chain seq x y z
N MET A 1 -1.48 -10.51 -9.19
CA MET A 1 -1.44 -9.09 -8.81
C MET A 1 -0.23 -8.86 -7.92
N ARG A 2 0.41 -7.69 -8.00
CA ARG A 2 1.61 -7.28 -7.27
C ARG A 2 1.34 -5.95 -6.58
N VAL A 3 1.38 -5.91 -5.25
CA VAL A 3 1.02 -4.72 -4.48
C VAL A 3 2.23 -4.15 -3.76
N VAL A 4 2.38 -2.83 -3.80
CA VAL A 4 3.28 -2.09 -2.91
C VAL A 4 2.44 -1.33 -1.90
N SER A 5 2.81 -1.35 -0.63
CA SER A 5 2.13 -0.56 0.41
C SER A 5 3.11 0.41 1.08
N LEU A 6 2.71 1.69 1.09
CA LEU A 6 3.46 2.78 1.72
C LEU A 6 3.00 3.08 3.15
N VAL A 7 2.11 2.27 3.72
CA VAL A 7 1.37 2.53 4.97
C VAL A 7 1.44 1.30 5.87
N PRO A 8 2.11 1.37 7.05
CA PRO A 8 2.31 0.19 7.90
C PRO A 8 1.04 -0.55 8.30
N SER A 9 -0.03 0.17 8.65
CA SER A 9 -1.30 -0.45 9.05
C SER A 9 -2.01 -1.16 7.88
N LEU A 10 -2.02 -0.56 6.68
CA LEU A 10 -2.59 -1.19 5.50
C LEU A 10 -1.72 -2.35 4.99
N THR A 11 -0.40 -2.27 5.16
CA THR A 11 0.50 -3.41 4.92
C THR A 11 0.08 -4.62 5.74
N GLU A 12 -0.15 -4.45 7.04
CA GLU A 12 -0.58 -5.54 7.92
C GLU A 12 -1.93 -6.09 7.46
N ALA A 13 -2.90 -5.22 7.19
CA ALA A 13 -4.23 -5.63 6.72
C ALA A 13 -4.18 -6.46 5.42
N VAL A 14 -3.36 -6.06 4.45
CA VAL A 14 -3.17 -6.82 3.20
C VAL A 14 -2.43 -8.13 3.48
N ALA A 15 -1.38 -8.11 4.28
CA ALA A 15 -0.55 -9.29 4.55
C ALA A 15 -1.35 -10.42 5.22
N VAL A 16 -2.21 -10.09 6.19
CA VAL A 16 -3.05 -11.10 6.87
C VAL A 16 -4.22 -11.58 6.01
N SER A 17 -4.74 -10.72 5.13
CA SER A 17 -5.90 -11.04 4.28
C SER A 17 -5.50 -11.79 3.00
N ALA A 18 -4.30 -11.53 2.48
CA ALA A 18 -3.76 -12.13 1.26
C ALA A 18 -2.23 -12.30 1.35
N PRO A 19 -1.75 -13.32 2.08
CA PRO A 19 -0.32 -13.61 2.16
C PRO A 19 0.33 -13.78 0.78
N GLY A 20 1.49 -13.13 0.59
CA GLY A 20 2.26 -13.19 -0.66
C GLY A 20 1.86 -12.17 -1.74
N LEU A 21 0.84 -11.33 -1.51
CA LEU A 21 0.41 -10.31 -2.47
C LEU A 21 1.36 -9.09 -2.52
N LEU A 22 1.99 -8.78 -1.39
CA LEU A 22 2.89 -7.64 -1.22
C LEU A 22 4.26 -7.94 -1.83
N VAL A 23 4.70 -7.08 -2.75
CA VAL A 23 6.03 -7.14 -3.37
C VAL A 23 6.97 -6.05 -2.86
N GLY A 24 6.43 -4.99 -2.26
CA GLY A 24 7.21 -3.94 -1.60
C GLY A 24 6.47 -3.31 -0.43
N VAL A 25 7.21 -3.01 0.63
CA VAL A 25 6.72 -2.42 1.88
C VAL A 25 7.73 -1.42 2.43
N THR A 26 7.29 -0.49 3.27
CA THR A 26 8.21 0.46 3.88
C THR A 26 9.15 -0.17 4.90
N ASP A 27 10.19 0.55 5.27
CA ASP A 27 11.15 0.17 6.33
C ASP A 27 10.46 0.00 7.70
N TRP A 28 9.29 0.63 7.89
CA TRP A 28 8.53 0.61 9.14
C TRP A 28 7.55 -0.56 9.24
N CYS A 29 7.34 -1.32 8.16
CA CYS A 29 6.45 -2.48 8.14
C CYS A 29 7.12 -3.69 8.83
N THR A 30 6.89 -3.83 10.12
CA THR A 30 7.46 -4.93 10.94
C THR A 30 6.51 -6.11 11.14
N HIS A 31 5.23 -5.95 10.77
CA HIS A 31 4.18 -6.95 10.97
C HIS A 31 3.49 -7.31 9.65
N PRO A 32 3.20 -8.61 9.42
CA PRO A 32 3.64 -9.75 10.21
C PRO A 32 5.17 -9.96 10.14
N ALA A 33 5.76 -10.64 11.13
CA ALA A 33 7.22 -10.74 11.28
C ALA A 33 7.91 -11.51 10.13
N ASP A 34 7.14 -12.26 9.35
CA ASP A 34 7.58 -13.07 8.21
C ASP A 34 7.41 -12.36 6.85
N LEU A 35 7.18 -11.04 6.84
CA LEU A 35 7.16 -10.25 5.60
C LEU A 35 8.44 -10.42 4.79
N SER A 36 8.30 -10.95 3.57
CA SER A 36 9.38 -11.18 2.60
C SER A 36 9.45 -10.12 1.49
N ALA A 37 8.53 -9.15 1.48
CA ALA A 37 8.47 -8.08 0.50
C ALA A 37 9.71 -7.17 0.54
N ALA A 38 10.08 -6.60 -0.61
CA ALA A 38 11.22 -5.70 -0.71
C ALA A 38 11.01 -4.43 0.12
N ARG A 39 12.09 -3.88 0.66
CA ARG A 39 12.05 -2.61 1.39
C ARG A 39 12.19 -1.45 0.41
N ILE A 40 11.26 -0.50 0.44
CA ILE A 40 11.15 0.60 -0.54
C ILE A 40 11.32 1.99 0.10
N GLY A 41 12.02 2.07 1.22
CA GLY A 41 12.24 3.32 1.96
C GLY A 41 11.12 3.62 2.97
N GLY A 42 11.01 4.88 3.37
CA GLY A 42 10.06 5.31 4.38
C GLY A 42 8.73 5.81 3.79
N THR A 43 7.78 6.10 4.68
CA THR A 43 6.42 6.51 4.31
C THR A 43 6.35 7.93 3.71
N LYS A 44 7.37 8.76 3.96
CA LYS A 44 7.48 10.15 3.46
C LYS A 44 8.71 10.37 2.56
N ASN A 45 9.30 9.29 2.08
CA ASN A 45 10.45 9.29 1.19
C ASN A 45 10.56 7.92 0.50
N PRO A 46 9.49 7.45 -0.16
CA PRO A 46 9.53 6.18 -0.87
C PRO A 46 10.55 6.23 -2.02
N ASP A 47 11.27 5.13 -2.22
CA ASP A 47 12.17 4.99 -3.37
C ASP A 47 11.36 4.68 -4.63
N VAL A 48 11.00 5.73 -5.37
CA VAL A 48 10.19 5.64 -6.59
C VAL A 48 10.83 4.73 -7.64
N ALA A 49 12.15 4.75 -7.76
CA ALA A 49 12.84 3.92 -8.75
C ALA A 49 12.80 2.43 -8.35
N ALA A 50 13.03 2.12 -7.08
CA ALA A 50 12.89 0.77 -6.56
C ALA A 50 11.45 0.26 -6.69
N ILE A 51 10.45 1.09 -6.38
CA ILE A 51 9.03 0.74 -6.53
C ILE A 51 8.70 0.44 -8.00
N ALA A 52 9.12 1.31 -8.93
CA ALA A 52 8.88 1.09 -10.35
C ALA A 52 9.55 -0.19 -10.87
N ALA A 53 10.76 -0.51 -10.39
CA ALA A 53 11.47 -1.74 -10.75
C ALA A 53 10.75 -3.01 -10.26
N LEU A 54 9.92 -2.92 -9.21
CA LEU A 54 9.07 -4.02 -8.76
C LEU A 54 7.86 -4.24 -9.67
N ALA A 55 7.58 -3.35 -10.63
CA ALA A 55 6.42 -3.43 -11.52
C ALA A 55 5.10 -3.79 -10.77
N PRO A 56 4.70 -3.01 -9.76
CA PRO A 56 3.45 -3.26 -9.05
C PRO A 56 2.25 -2.94 -9.94
N ASP A 57 1.17 -3.68 -9.75
CA ASP A 57 -0.14 -3.36 -10.34
C ASP A 57 -0.82 -2.23 -9.55
N LEU A 58 -0.50 -2.08 -8.26
CA LEU A 58 -1.09 -1.09 -7.37
C LEU A 58 -0.09 -0.64 -6.29
N VAL A 59 -0.06 0.67 -6.02
CA VAL A 59 0.59 1.28 -4.86
C VAL A 59 -0.48 1.81 -3.91
N ILE A 60 -0.48 1.33 -2.67
CA ILE A 60 -1.38 1.78 -1.60
C ILE A 60 -0.72 2.90 -0.81
N ALA A 61 -1.44 3.99 -0.65
CA ALA A 61 -1.03 5.18 0.09
C ALA A 61 -2.15 5.69 1.00
N ASN A 62 -1.79 6.57 1.92
CA ASN A 62 -2.70 7.31 2.78
C ASN A 62 -2.36 8.81 2.75
N GLU A 63 -3.39 9.64 2.67
CA GLU A 63 -3.26 11.09 2.51
C GLU A 63 -2.59 11.78 3.71
N GLU A 64 -2.80 11.30 4.94
CA GLU A 64 -2.15 11.85 6.14
C GLU A 64 -0.68 11.41 6.23
N GLU A 65 -0.39 10.18 5.80
CA GLU A 65 0.91 9.57 6.01
C GLU A 65 1.93 9.90 4.91
N ASN A 66 1.50 9.90 3.64
CA ASN A 66 2.36 10.08 2.47
C ASN A 66 2.29 11.51 1.94
N ARG A 67 3.42 12.08 1.49
CA ARG A 67 3.45 13.47 1.03
C ARG A 67 3.00 13.57 -0.44
N ALA A 68 2.23 14.61 -0.76
CA ALA A 68 1.77 14.86 -2.14
C ALA A 68 2.88 14.82 -3.21
N PRO A 69 4.08 15.43 -3.01
CA PRO A 69 5.16 15.35 -4.01
C PRO A 69 5.64 13.93 -4.30
N ASP A 70 5.63 13.04 -3.30
CA ASP A 70 6.05 11.64 -3.48
C ASP A 70 4.97 10.85 -4.25
N LEU A 71 3.70 11.10 -3.95
CA LEU A 71 2.57 10.51 -4.68
C LEU A 71 2.55 10.95 -6.15
N ASP A 72 2.85 12.22 -6.41
CA ASP A 72 2.94 12.76 -7.76
C ASP A 72 4.12 12.16 -8.53
N ALA A 73 5.27 11.93 -7.86
CA ALA A 73 6.40 11.25 -8.47
C ALA A 73 6.09 9.80 -8.83
N LEU A 74 5.36 9.07 -7.99
CA LEU A 74 4.90 7.70 -8.28
C LEU A 74 3.96 7.67 -9.49
N ARG A 75 3.00 8.60 -9.56
CA ARG A 75 2.08 8.73 -10.70
C ARG A 75 2.82 9.12 -11.98
N ALA A 76 3.78 10.04 -11.89
CA ALA A 76 4.62 10.43 -13.03
C ALA A 76 5.50 9.27 -13.54
N ALA A 77 5.84 8.31 -12.68
CA ALA A 77 6.50 7.06 -13.06
C ALA A 77 5.54 6.03 -13.70
N GLY A 78 4.26 6.37 -13.88
CA GLY A 78 3.25 5.52 -14.52
C GLY A 78 2.61 4.48 -13.61
N LEU A 79 2.78 4.61 -12.30
CA LEU A 79 2.22 3.69 -11.31
C LEU A 79 0.78 4.07 -10.95
N ASP A 80 -0.08 3.07 -10.76
CA ASP A 80 -1.41 3.27 -10.19
C ASP A 80 -1.29 3.44 -8.67
N VAL A 81 -1.88 4.52 -8.14
CA VAL A 81 -1.74 4.92 -6.74
C VAL A 81 -3.12 5.13 -6.13
N LEU A 82 -3.54 4.18 -5.29
CA LEU A 82 -4.75 4.30 -4.48
C LEU A 82 -4.41 5.02 -3.18
N VAL A 83 -4.97 6.21 -3.02
CA VAL A 83 -4.83 7.02 -1.80
C VAL A 83 -6.09 6.87 -0.95
N THR A 84 -5.89 6.43 0.28
CA THR A 84 -6.93 6.36 1.31
C THR A 84 -7.01 7.69 2.07
N GLU A 85 -8.21 8.08 2.47
CA GLU A 85 -8.44 9.19 3.40
C GLU A 85 -9.25 8.65 4.58
N VAL A 86 -8.81 8.88 5.81
CA VAL A 86 -9.46 8.35 7.01
C VAL A 86 -9.58 9.44 8.05
N ARG A 87 -10.82 9.87 8.34
CA ARG A 87 -11.16 10.85 9.38
C ARG A 87 -12.15 10.30 10.41
N THR A 88 -12.88 9.26 10.05
CA THR A 88 -13.88 8.60 10.91
C THR A 88 -13.73 7.09 10.84
N LEU A 89 -14.33 6.38 11.80
CA LEU A 89 -14.35 4.92 11.81
C LEU A 89 -15.07 4.35 10.58
N ASP A 90 -16.24 4.90 10.22
CA ASP A 90 -16.99 4.44 9.05
C ASP A 90 -16.19 4.63 7.76
N GLN A 91 -15.46 5.74 7.66
CA GLN A 91 -14.55 5.98 6.54
C GLN A 91 -13.39 4.97 6.54
N ALA A 92 -12.80 4.65 7.70
CA ALA A 92 -11.76 3.63 7.79
C ALA A 92 -12.23 2.26 7.26
N LEU A 93 -13.47 1.86 7.60
CA LEU A 93 -14.05 0.60 7.10
C LEU A 93 -14.33 0.65 5.59
N ALA A 94 -14.78 1.79 5.07
CA ALA A 94 -14.96 1.98 3.65
C ALA A 94 -13.64 1.95 2.87
N GLU A 95 -12.58 2.59 3.39
CA GLU A 95 -11.24 2.56 2.81
C GLU A 95 -10.63 1.16 2.87
N LEU A 96 -10.86 0.42 3.94
CA LEU A 96 -10.42 -0.97 4.02
C LEU A 96 -11.10 -1.84 2.95
N HIS A 97 -12.38 -1.60 2.67
CA HIS A 97 -13.07 -2.23 1.55
C HIS A 97 -12.44 -1.85 0.20
N ARG A 98 -12.20 -0.55 -0.03
CA ARG A 98 -11.54 -0.07 -1.26
C ARG A 98 -10.16 -0.69 -1.47
N VAL A 99 -9.37 -0.82 -0.40
CA VAL A 99 -8.04 -1.41 -0.46
C VAL A 99 -8.11 -2.92 -0.72
N LEU A 100 -8.86 -3.66 0.08
CA LEU A 100 -8.84 -5.13 0.05
C LEU A 100 -9.69 -5.71 -1.09
N VAL A 101 -10.86 -5.14 -1.35
CA VAL A 101 -11.81 -5.67 -2.33
C VAL A 101 -11.59 -5.02 -3.69
N ASP A 102 -11.72 -3.70 -3.79
CA ASP A 102 -11.67 -3.01 -5.08
C ASP A 102 -10.24 -2.96 -5.64
N GLY A 103 -9.26 -2.69 -4.77
CA GLY A 103 -7.84 -2.61 -5.12
C GLY A 103 -7.20 -3.99 -5.25
N CYS A 104 -7.16 -4.76 -4.17
CA CYS A 104 -6.49 -6.06 -4.13
C CYS A 104 -7.29 -7.22 -4.75
N GLY A 105 -8.56 -7.00 -5.12
CA GLY A 105 -9.40 -8.01 -5.76
C GLY A 105 -9.86 -9.14 -4.82
N LEU A 106 -9.82 -8.95 -3.51
CA LEU A 106 -10.21 -9.98 -2.54
C LEU A 106 -11.73 -10.09 -2.41
N ALA A 107 -12.22 -11.29 -2.11
CA ALA A 107 -13.63 -11.48 -1.83
C ALA A 107 -14.00 -10.90 -0.46
N ARG A 108 -15.15 -10.21 -0.38
CA ARG A 108 -15.70 -9.78 0.91
C ARG A 108 -16.05 -11.01 1.77
N PRO A 109 -15.62 -11.07 3.04
CA PRO A 109 -16.05 -12.11 3.97
C PRO A 109 -17.58 -12.16 4.09
N ARG A 110 -18.14 -13.37 4.21
CA ARG A 110 -19.58 -13.59 4.40
C ARG A 110 -20.00 -13.38 5.84
#